data_AF-X1TAF6-F1
#
_entry.id   AF-X1TAF6-F1
#
_cell.length_a   1.000
_cell.length_b   1.000
_cell.length_c   1.000
_cell.angle_alpha   90.00
_cell.angle_beta   90.00
_cell.angle_gamma   90.00
#
_symmetry.space_group_name_H-M   'P 1'
#
loop_
_entity.id
_entity.type
_entity.pdbx_description
1 polymer ?
#
loop_
_entity_poly.entity_id
_entity_poly.type
_entity_poly.pdbx_seq_one_letter_code
_entity_poly.pdbx_strand_id
1 'polypeptide(L)' 'MVIETNITKMFGIKHPIVAAPMGPFHTTDMCIAISEAGGLGVGAIAM' A
#
# COMPACT_ATOMS: atom_id res chain seq x y z
N MET A 1 7.60 -7.15 12.95
CA MET A 1 7.99 -5.94 12.20
C MET A 1 9.52 -5.93 12.16
N VAL A 2 10.13 -5.86 10.97
CA VAL A 2 11.60 -5.92 10.83
C VAL A 2 12.21 -4.52 10.75
N ILE A 3 11.47 -3.54 10.23
CA ILE A 3 11.93 -2.15 10.05
C ILE A 3 10.80 -1.21 10.48
N GLU A 4 11.09 -0.31 11.42
CA GLU A 4 10.16 0.73 11.88
C GLU A 4 10.64 2.11 11.40
N THR A 5 9.75 2.91 10.81
CA THR A 5 10.05 4.26 10.31
C THR A 5 8.94 5.23 10.68
N ASN A 6 9.14 6.53 10.41
CA ASN A 6 8.07 7.51 10.57
C ASN A 6 6.86 7.22 9.67
N ILE A 7 7.06 6.58 8.51
CA ILE A 7 5.98 6.19 7.58
C ILE A 7 5.12 5.06 8.18
N THR A 8 5.75 4.02 8.76
CA THR A 8 4.99 2.94 9.40
C THR A 8 4.14 3.46 10.57
N LYS A 9 4.67 4.41 11.35
CA LYS A 9 3.95 5.07 12.44
C LYS A 9 2.81 5.96 11.95
N MET A 10 3.06 6.76 10.92
CA MET A 10 2.08 7.71 10.37
C MET A 10 0.86 7.00 9.76
N PHE A 11 1.07 5.89 9.06
CA PHE A 11 0.01 5.18 8.34
C PHE A 11 -0.48 3.89 9.03
N GLY A 12 0.11 3.52 10.18
CA GLY A 12 -0.28 2.31 10.92
C GLY A 12 0.02 0.99 10.18
N ILE A 13 0.99 0.99 9.26
CA ILE A 13 1.36 -0.17 8.44
C ILE A 13 2.53 -0.95 9.07
N LYS A 14 2.60 -2.26 8.79
CA LYS A 14 3.64 -3.17 9.32
C LYS A 14 4.98 -3.02 8.61
N HIS A 15 4.95 -2.66 7.34
CA HIS A 15 6.12 -2.57 6.48
C HIS A 15 6.17 -1.19 5.81
N PRO A 16 7.34 -0.54 5.71
CA PRO A 16 7.50 0.72 4.98
C PRO A 16 7.52 0.48 3.46
N ILE A 17 6.52 -0.25 2.95
CA ILE A 17 6.37 -0.65 1.55
C ILE A 17 5.07 -0.07 1.04
N VAL A 18 5.15 0.67 -0.07
CA VAL A 18 4.03 1.35 -0.71
C VAL A 18 3.93 0.87 -2.14
N ALA A 19 2.73 0.47 -2.56
CA ALA A 19 2.47 0.19 -3.97
C ALA A 19 2.31 1.50 -4.73
N ALA A 20 3.08 1.71 -5.79
CA ALA A 20 2.82 2.84 -6.68
C ALA A 20 1.47 2.65 -7.40
N PRO A 21 0.71 3.73 -7.66
CA PRO A 21 -0.52 3.63 -8.44
C PRO A 21 -0.20 3.17 -9.87
N MET A 22 -0.80 2.06 -10.29
CA MET A 22 -0.60 1.45 -11.61
C MET A 22 -1.86 1.61 -12.48
N GLY A 23 -2.08 2.81 -13.01
CA GLY A 23 -3.13 3.07 -14.01
C GLY A 23 -2.78 2.49 -15.39
N PRO A 24 -3.75 2.28 -16.30
CA PRO A 24 -5.19 2.55 -16.22
C PRO A 24 -6.03 1.35 -15.70
N PHE A 25 -5.41 0.41 -14.99
CA PHE A 25 -6.08 -0.84 -14.58
C PHE A 25 -6.83 -0.69 -13.26
N HIS A 26 -7.95 -1.41 -13.14
CA HIS A 26 -8.62 -1.61 -11.86
C HIS A 26 -7.79 -2.57 -11.00
N THR A 27 -7.10 -2.02 -10.01
CA THR A 27 -6.12 -2.72 -9.16
C THR A 27 -6.64 -2.96 -7.73
N THR A 28 -7.97 -3.09 -7.57
CA THR A 28 -8.61 -3.27 -6.24
C THR A 28 -8.07 -4.48 -5.49
N ASP A 29 -8.03 -5.65 -6.13
CA ASP A 29 -7.55 -6.88 -5.49
C ASP A 29 -6.07 -6.78 -5.09
N MET A 30 -5.25 -6.13 -5.92
CA MET A 30 -3.85 -5.85 -5.61
C MET A 30 -3.71 -4.91 -4.40
N CYS A 31 -4.52 -3.85 -4.35
CA CYS A 31 -4.55 -2.91 -3.24
C CYS A 31 -4.94 -3.61 -1.92
N ILE A 32 -5.95 -4.49 -1.96
CA ILE A 32 -6.39 -5.30 -0.83
C ILE A 32 -5.25 -6.23 -0.38
N ALA A 33 -4.66 -7.01 -1.29
CA ALA A 33 -3.61 -7.97 -0.97
C ALA A 33 -2.40 -7.31 -0.30
N ILE A 34 -1.99 -6.12 -0.77
CA ILE A 34 -0.88 -5.36 -0.17
C ILE A 34 -1.25 -4.84 1.23
N SER A 35 -2.48 -4.38 1.41
CA SER A 35 -2.98 -3.91 2.70
C SER A 35 -3.04 -5.05 3.73
N GLU A 36 -3.50 -6.23 3.34
CA GLU A 36 -3.52 -7.45 4.18
C GLU A 36 -2.10 -7.92 4.56
N ALA A 37 -1.16 -7.84 3.62
CA ALA A 37 0.25 -8.08 3.88
C ALA A 37 0.89 -7.05 4.83
N GLY A 38 0.20 -5.94 5.12
CA GLY A 38 0.64 -4.90 6.05
C GLY A 38 1.51 -3.83 5.42
N GLY A 39 1.47 -3.67 4.10
CA GLY A 39 1.99 -2.49 3.38
C GLY A 39 0.88 -1.47 3.12
N LEU A 40 1.19 -0.43 2.35
CA LEU A 40 0.22 0.57 1.90
C LEU A 40 -0.19 0.30 0.44
N GLY A 41 -1.38 -0.23 0.24
CA GLY A 41 -2.00 -0.35 -1.08
C GLY A 41 -2.52 1.01 -1.57
N VAL A 42 -2.23 1.35 -2.82
CA VAL A 42 -2.73 2.60 -3.44
C VAL A 42 -3.49 2.23 -4.70
N GLY A 43 -4.80 2.49 -4.70
CA GLY A 43 -5.62 2.33 -5.89
C GLY A 43 -5.35 3.45 -6.90
N ALA A 44 -5.23 3.09 -8.18
CA ALA A 44 -5.26 4.08 -9.24
C ALA A 44 -6.72 4.53 -9.48
N ILE A 45 -7.01 5.81 -9.33
CA ILE A 45 -8.24 6.40 -9.87
C ILE A 45 -7.97 6.75 -11.34
N ALA A 46 -8.74 6.18 -12.26
CA ALA A 46 -8.70 6.59 -13.66
C ALA A 46 -9.36 7.97 -13.77
N MET A 47 -8.61 8.97 -14.23
CA MET A 47 -9.17 10.21 -14.78
C MET A 47 -9.56 10.00 -16.23
#